data_AF-A0A3N9RZ18-F1
#
_entry.id   AF-A0A3N9RZ18-F1
#
_cell.length_a   1.000
_cell.length_b   1.000
_cell.length_c   1.000
_cell.angle_alpha   90.00
_cell.angle_beta   90.00
_cell.angle_gamma   90.00
#
_symmetry.space_group_name_H-M   'P 1'
#
loop_
_entity.id
_entity.type
_entity.pdbx_description
1 polymer ?
#
loop_
_entity_poly.entity_id
_entity_poly.type
_entity_poly.pdbx_seq_one_letter_code
_entity_poly.pdbx_strand_id
1 'polypeptide(L)' 'MPMTPEGRARRAGNAPDTPGRAEFAAAFLQRNRQYRAERARLNPNAPASERTTLARRWGLSFRLSA' A
#
# COMPACT_ATOMS: atom_id res chain seq x y z
N MET A 1 28.00 22.19 -22.12
CA MET A 1 28.06 21.06 -21.17
C MET A 1 26.65 20.82 -20.64
N PRO A 2 26.00 19.66 -20.85
CA PRO A 2 24.68 19.43 -20.24
C PRO A 2 24.85 18.89 -18.82
N MET A 3 24.23 19.55 -17.83
CA MET A 3 24.11 19.04 -16.46
C MET A 3 23.23 17.79 -16.45
N THR A 4 23.73 16.72 -15.87
CA THR A 4 22.99 15.55 -15.43
C THR A 4 22.02 15.97 -14.31
N PRO A 5 20.75 15.52 -14.29
CA PRO A 5 19.86 15.74 -13.16
C PRO A 5 20.23 14.76 -12.04
N GLU A 6 21.35 15.05 -11.38
CA GLU A 6 21.84 14.33 -10.22
C GLU A 6 21.02 14.72 -9.00
N GLY A 7 20.43 13.73 -8.34
CA GLY A 7 19.83 13.92 -7.03
C GLY A 7 18.42 14.51 -7.08
N ARG A 8 17.44 13.65 -7.33
CA ARG A 8 16.09 13.86 -6.78
C ARG A 8 16.23 13.84 -5.26
N ALA A 9 16.56 14.99 -4.68
CA ALA A 9 16.55 15.23 -3.26
C ALA A 9 15.17 14.84 -2.75
N ARG A 10 15.08 13.74 -2.01
CA ARG A 10 13.90 13.41 -1.23
C ARG A 10 13.74 14.55 -0.24
N ARG A 11 12.91 15.53 -0.58
CA ARG A 11 12.45 16.55 0.35
C ARG A 11 11.74 15.81 1.47
N ALA A 12 12.45 15.57 2.57
CA ALA A 12 11.88 15.28 3.87
C ALA A 12 11.31 16.58 4.46
N GLY A 13 10.52 17.31 3.66
CA GLY A 13 9.68 18.39 4.13
C GLY A 13 8.37 17.75 4.53
N ASN A 14 8.01 17.91 5.81
CA ASN A 14 6.73 17.53 6.43
C ASN A 14 5.68 17.10 5.40
N ALA A 15 5.52 15.78 5.21
CA ALA A 15 4.54 15.27 4.28
C ALA A 15 3.20 15.89 4.69
N PRO A 16 2.47 16.58 3.78
CA PRO A 16 1.14 17.06 4.12
C PRO A 16 0.32 15.88 4.64
N ASP A 17 -0.68 16.13 5.50
CA ASP A 17 -1.68 15.16 5.98
C ASP A 17 -2.59 14.69 4.83
N THR A 18 -1.96 14.38 3.70
CA THR A 18 -2.57 13.76 2.56
C THR A 18 -2.43 12.27 2.81
N PRO A 19 -3.53 11.50 2.78
CA PRO A 19 -3.43 10.06 2.91
C PRO A 19 -2.38 9.57 1.92
N GLY A 20 -1.33 8.95 2.44
CA GLY A 20 -0.25 8.44 1.61
C GLY A 20 -0.82 7.52 0.54
N ARG A 21 -0.05 7.25 -0.52
CA ARG A 21 -0.46 6.32 -1.61
C ARG A 21 -1.04 5.01 -1.07
N ALA A 22 -0.52 4.55 0.07
CA ALA A 22 -1.01 3.41 0.83
C ALA A 22 -2.47 3.54 1.30
N GLU A 23 -2.82 4.64 1.93
CA GLU A 23 -4.16 4.89 2.46
C GLU A 23 -5.15 5.25 1.37
N PHE A 24 -4.69 5.94 0.32
CA PHE A 24 -5.49 6.12 -0.89
C PHE A 24 -5.84 4.77 -1.53
N ALA A 25 -4.85 3.90 -1.78
CA ALA A 25 -5.12 2.55 -2.30
C ALA A 25 -6.04 1.74 -1.36
N ALA A 26 -5.88 1.88 -0.04
CA ALA A 26 -6.74 1.22 0.94
C ALA A 26 -8.21 1.67 0.84
N ALA A 27 -8.47 2.96 0.61
CA ALA A 27 -9.82 3.49 0.45
C ALA A 27 -10.52 2.93 -0.80
N PHE A 28 -9.80 2.75 -1.91
CA PHE A 28 -10.33 2.14 -3.13
C PHE A 28 -10.70 0.67 -2.91
N LEU A 29 -9.84 -0.06 -2.21
CA LEU A 29 -10.10 -1.46 -1.88
C LEU A 29 -11.28 -1.60 -0.90
N GLN A 30 -11.43 -0.67 0.05
CA GLN A 30 -12.54 -0.68 1.00
C GLN A 30 -13.91 -0.52 0.32
N ARG A 31 -13.97 0.15 -0.84
CA ARG A 31 -15.19 0.27 -1.65
C ARG A 31 -15.47 -0.97 -2.52
N ASN A 32 -14.48 -1.83 -2.74
CA ASN A 32 -14.64 -3.04 -3.54
C ASN A 32 -15.31 -4.18 -2.75
N ARG A 33 -16.48 -4.64 -3.20
CA ARG A 33 -17.26 -5.69 -2.52
C ARG A 33 -16.53 -7.04 -2.46
N GLN A 34 -15.79 -7.41 -3.50
CA GLN A 34 -15.05 -8.66 -3.57
C GLN A 34 -13.86 -8.65 -2.60
N TYR A 35 -13.16 -7.52 -2.50
CA TYR A 35 -12.12 -7.34 -1.50
C TYR A 35 -12.68 -7.45 -0.07
N ARG A 36 -13.85 -6.87 0.19
CA ARG A 36 -14.50 -7.01 1.51
C ARG A 36 -14.86 -8.45 1.83
N ALA A 37 -15.35 -9.22 0.86
CA ALA A 37 -15.66 -10.64 1.05
C ALA A 37 -14.39 -11.48 1.31
N GLU A 38 -13.32 -11.29 0.52
CA GLU A 38 -12.03 -11.96 0.75
C GLU A 38 -11.41 -11.57 2.10
N ARG A 39 -11.47 -10.29 2.47
CA ARG A 39 -10.95 -9.77 3.74
C ARG A 39 -11.78 -10.21 4.95
N ALA A 40 -13.09 -10.44 4.78
CA ALA A 40 -13.94 -11.01 5.81
C ALA A 40 -13.75 -12.53 5.97
N ARG A 41 -13.36 -13.23 4.90
CA ARG A 41 -12.95 -14.65 4.95
C ARG A 41 -11.60 -14.84 5.63
N LEU A 42 -10.73 -13.84 5.55
CA LEU A 42 -9.48 -13.82 6.30
C LEU A 42 -9.77 -13.73 7.80
N ASN A 43 -9.34 -14.75 8.53
CA ASN A 43 -9.38 -14.72 9.98
C ASN A 43 -8.55 -13.53 10.51
N PRO A 44 -8.99 -12.86 11.59
CA PRO A 44 -8.19 -11.84 12.23
C PRO A 44 -6.84 -12.38 12.71
N ASN A 45 -6.73 -13.68 12.99
CA ASN A 45 -5.48 -14.40 13.29
C ASN A 45 -4.88 -15.14 12.09
N ALA A 46 -5.28 -14.80 10.87
CA ALA A 46 -4.74 -15.41 9.65
C ALA A 46 -3.22 -15.28 9.62
N PRO A 47 -2.51 -16.34 9.21
CA PRO A 47 -1.06 -16.34 9.13
C PRO A 47 -0.57 -15.22 8.21
N ALA A 48 0.63 -14.70 8.49
CA ALA A 48 1.24 -13.65 7.68
C ALA A 48 1.37 -14.02 6.19
N SER A 49 1.42 -15.32 5.87
CA SER A 49 1.39 -15.85 4.51
C SER A 49 0.07 -15.58 3.78
N GLU A 50 -1.08 -15.82 4.41
CA GLU A 50 -2.40 -15.44 3.89
C GLU A 50 -2.53 -13.91 3.79
N ARG A 51 -2.04 -13.22 4.81
CA ARG A 51 -1.69 -11.78 4.85
C ARG A 51 -1.11 -11.29 3.51
N THR A 52 0.00 -11.94 3.18
CA THR A 52 0.90 -11.64 2.06
C THR A 52 0.28 -12.01 0.72
N THR A 53 -0.38 -13.15 0.62
CA THR A 53 -1.03 -13.61 -0.61
C THR A 53 -2.18 -12.70 -1.00
N LEU A 54 -3.01 -12.29 -0.03
CA LEU A 54 -4.04 -11.28 -0.27
C LEU A 54 -3.38 -9.96 -0.72
N ALA A 55 -2.33 -9.53 -0.01
CA ALA A 55 -1.67 -8.28 -0.35
C ALA A 55 -1.08 -8.29 -1.77
N ARG A 56 -0.44 -9.39 -2.19
CA ARG A 56 0.07 -9.55 -3.57
C ARG A 56 -1.06 -9.56 -4.60
N ARG A 57 -2.15 -10.29 -4.34
CA ARG A 57 -3.32 -10.35 -5.24
C ARG A 57 -3.94 -8.98 -5.47
N TRP A 58 -3.97 -8.13 -4.44
CA TRP A 58 -4.59 -6.79 -4.50
C TRP A 58 -3.59 -5.65 -4.70
N GLY A 59 -2.32 -5.95 -5.02
CA GLY A 59 -1.29 -4.92 -5.23
C GLY A 59 -0.90 -4.13 -3.97
N LEU A 60 -1.26 -4.63 -2.79
CA LEU A 60 -0.91 -4.09 -1.46
C LEU A 60 0.48 -4.55 -0.97
N SER A 61 1.35 -5.02 -1.85
CA SER A 61 2.69 -5.50 -1.49
C SER A 61 3.52 -4.45 -0.73
N PHE A 62 3.21 -3.16 -0.88
CA PHE A 62 3.83 -2.08 -0.11
C PHE A 62 3.55 -2.14 1.40
N ARG A 63 2.49 -2.85 1.84
CA ARG A 63 2.21 -3.08 3.27
C ARG A 63 3.03 -4.23 3.87
N LEU A 64 3.77 -4.98 3.05
CA LEU A 64 4.59 -6.10 3.48
C LEU A 64 6.06 -5.71 3.67
N SER A 65 6.46 -4.57 3.12
CA SER A 65 7.78 -3.98 3.34
C SER A 65 7.70 -3.13 4.61
N ALA A 66 7.90 -3.78 5.77
CA ALA A 66 8.21 -3.11 7.02
C ALA A 66 9.73 -3.01 7.16
#